data_AF-B9EB75-F1
#
_entry.id   AF-B9EB75-F1
#
_cell.length_a   1.000
_cell.length_b   1.000
_cell.length_c   1.000
_cell.angle_alpha   90.00
_cell.angle_beta   90.00
_cell.angle_gamma   90.00
#
_symmetry.space_group_name_H-M   'P 1'
#
loop_
_entity.id
_entity.type
_entity.pdbx_description
1 polymer ?
#
loop_
_entity_poly.entity_id
_entity_poly.type
_entity_poly.pdbx_seq_one_letter_code
_entity_poly.pdbx_strand_id
1 'polypeptide(L)'
;MITASHNPPEYNGIKIYGPDGGQLALEASQKVSAFIDDIDDVFALNSTSKAELLAQSKIEYLDDSIINAYKSEVISLVKDIPASDLKVVFTSLHGTSVPIIPELLDALNFTQYEVVKEQAIPDGDFTSVKSANPEDHEAFDLAVNYAKASNADLLIATDPDADRMGIVAHVDGKFHYFNGNQIGALLLHYRIQSTKTIENRAAVKSIVTSDLGRKIAEANNVKMFDVLTGFKFIAEKIAQFESSLAYNYIFGYEESYGYMAGPFVRDKDAVQIVPLIIKLASELKNEQRTIVDQMNDIYSKYGHYQEKLFSHTFEGQEGKAHIEKIMHDNRAHFPSEIAGQKVIRVDDYLAQTSYADGSESKIDLPKADVLKFHFENGWIALRPSGTEPKIKLYISMITDDIASLAEEMNQAFFN
;
A
#
# COMPACT_ATOMS: atom_id res chain seq x y z
N MET A 1 16.40 4.03 -8.44
CA MET A 1 16.33 4.40 -7.02
C MET A 1 17.02 3.30 -6.21
N ILE A 2 17.91 3.64 -5.28
CA ILE A 2 18.59 2.67 -4.42
C ILE A 2 17.84 2.63 -3.09
N THR A 3 17.17 1.52 -2.83
CA THR A 3 16.29 1.33 -1.67
C THR A 3 15.87 -0.13 -1.59
N ALA A 4 15.86 -0.69 -0.38
CA ALA A 4 15.20 -1.95 -0.08
C ALA A 4 13.80 -1.74 0.56
N SER A 5 13.27 -0.51 0.56
CA SER A 5 12.02 -0.11 1.24
C SER A 5 12.08 -0.51 2.73
N HIS A 6 11.04 -1.14 3.24
CA HIS A 6 10.90 -1.66 4.61
C HIS A 6 11.71 -2.94 4.91
N ASN A 7 12.49 -3.47 3.96
CA ASN A 7 13.28 -4.70 4.22
C ASN A 7 14.42 -4.42 5.22
N PRO A 8 14.93 -5.46 5.91
CA PRO A 8 16.07 -5.36 6.82
C PRO A 8 17.32 -4.73 6.18
N PRO A 9 18.20 -4.10 6.98
CA PRO A 9 19.38 -3.36 6.49
C PRO A 9 20.39 -4.21 5.71
N GLU A 10 20.41 -5.53 5.91
CA GLU A 10 21.28 -6.43 5.16
C GLU A 10 20.91 -6.52 3.68
N TYR A 11 19.67 -6.15 3.32
CA TYR A 11 19.22 -6.10 1.94
C TYR A 11 19.55 -4.74 1.32
N ASN A 12 20.21 -4.78 0.16
CA ASN A 12 20.31 -3.63 -0.72
C ASN A 12 19.42 -3.84 -1.94
N GLY A 13 18.64 -2.84 -2.32
CA GLY A 13 17.63 -2.95 -3.37
C GLY A 13 17.78 -1.88 -4.44
N ILE A 14 17.38 -2.22 -5.66
CA ILE A 14 17.34 -1.30 -6.80
C ILE A 14 15.93 -1.32 -7.37
N LYS A 15 15.24 -0.17 -7.32
CA LYS A 15 13.98 0.04 -8.04
C LYS A 15 14.27 0.78 -9.35
N ILE A 16 13.79 0.22 -10.46
CA ILE A 16 13.97 0.77 -11.81
C ILE A 16 12.62 1.30 -12.30
N TYR A 17 12.64 2.52 -12.81
CA TYR A 17 11.47 3.25 -13.28
C TYR A 17 11.58 3.53 -14.78
N GLY A 18 10.44 3.52 -15.46
CA GLY A 18 10.30 3.86 -16.87
C GLY A 18 10.28 5.39 -17.10
N PRO A 19 10.25 5.83 -18.36
CA PRO A 19 10.19 7.25 -18.73
C PRO A 19 8.89 7.95 -18.31
N ASP A 20 7.85 7.18 -17.99
CA ASP A 20 6.59 7.65 -17.42
C ASP A 20 6.66 7.87 -15.90
N GLY A 21 7.78 7.51 -15.26
CA GLY A 21 7.96 7.56 -13.80
C GLY A 21 7.35 6.37 -13.06
N GLY A 22 6.73 5.41 -13.76
CA GLY A 22 6.20 4.17 -13.18
C GLY A 22 7.27 3.09 -13.05
N GLN A 23 7.06 2.11 -12.16
CA GLN A 23 7.95 0.94 -12.12
C GLN A 23 7.85 0.14 -13.43
N LEU A 24 8.91 -0.58 -13.80
CA LEU A 24 8.91 -1.36 -15.05
C LEU A 24 7.74 -2.35 -15.14
N ALA A 25 6.99 -2.23 -16.24
CA ALA A 25 5.98 -3.20 -16.66
C ALA A 25 6.59 -4.59 -16.91
N LEU A 26 5.74 -5.62 -17.03
CA LEU A 26 6.17 -7.02 -17.10
C LEU A 26 7.20 -7.28 -18.22
N GLU A 27 6.95 -6.80 -19.43
CA GLU A 27 7.84 -7.02 -20.58
C GLU A 27 9.21 -6.34 -20.38
N ALA A 28 9.22 -5.09 -19.90
CA ALA A 28 10.46 -4.35 -19.66
C ALA A 28 11.28 -4.99 -18.52
N SER A 29 10.61 -5.44 -17.46
CA SER A 29 11.25 -6.17 -16.37
C SER A 29 11.91 -7.47 -16.84
N GLN A 30 11.25 -8.23 -17.71
CA GLN A 30 11.81 -9.47 -18.27
C GLN A 30 13.06 -9.21 -19.13
N LYS A 31 13.05 -8.12 -19.92
CA LYS A 31 14.24 -7.72 -20.70
C LYS A 31 15.42 -7.37 -19.78
N VAL A 32 15.17 -6.63 -18.71
CA VAL A 32 16.22 -6.31 -17.72
C VAL A 32 16.73 -7.58 -17.05
N SER A 33 15.86 -8.51 -16.65
CA SER A 33 16.29 -9.80 -16.09
C SER A 33 17.18 -10.58 -17.05
N ALA A 34 16.82 -10.67 -18.33
CA ALA A 34 17.66 -11.33 -19.33
C ALA A 34 19.04 -10.68 -19.45
N PHE A 35 19.13 -9.34 -19.42
CA PHE A 35 20.42 -8.65 -19.40
C PHE A 35 21.24 -8.95 -18.14
N ILE A 36 20.59 -9.15 -16.99
CA ILE A 36 21.30 -9.51 -15.74
C ILE A 36 21.82 -10.94 -15.82
N ASP A 37 21.01 -11.87 -16.32
CA ASP A 37 21.36 -13.29 -16.46
C ASP A 37 22.53 -13.50 -17.45
N ASP A 38 22.67 -12.61 -18.43
CA ASP A 38 23.77 -12.61 -19.42
C ASP A 38 25.09 -12.00 -18.90
N ILE A 39 25.14 -11.46 -17.66
CA ILE A 39 26.38 -10.89 -17.10
C ILE A 39 27.28 -12.01 -16.54
N ASP A 40 28.37 -12.32 -17.25
CA ASP A 40 29.36 -13.30 -16.81
C ASP A 40 30.22 -12.80 -15.62
N ASP A 41 30.61 -11.52 -15.63
CA ASP A 41 31.45 -10.90 -14.59
C ASP A 41 30.98 -9.47 -14.27
N VAL A 42 30.37 -9.30 -13.10
CA VAL A 42 29.88 -7.99 -12.61
C VAL A 42 31.02 -7.00 -12.32
N PHE A 43 32.25 -7.48 -12.14
CA PHE A 43 33.42 -6.64 -11.88
C PHE A 43 34.16 -6.24 -13.15
N ALA A 44 33.80 -6.80 -14.31
CA ALA A 44 34.37 -6.42 -15.61
C ALA A 44 33.89 -5.04 -16.10
N LEU A 45 32.99 -4.38 -15.36
CA LEU A 45 32.52 -3.04 -15.66
C LEU A 45 33.65 -2.02 -15.50
N ASN A 46 34.04 -1.38 -16.61
CA ASN A 46 34.96 -0.25 -16.58
C ASN A 46 34.30 0.92 -15.84
N SER A 47 34.80 1.26 -14.65
CA SER A 47 34.34 2.44 -13.91
C SER A 47 35.18 3.66 -14.26
N THR A 48 34.53 4.76 -14.57
CA THR A 48 35.15 6.09 -14.68
C THR A 48 35.04 6.84 -13.36
N SER A 49 35.98 7.75 -13.05
CA SER A 49 35.90 8.52 -11.82
C SER A 49 34.66 9.41 -11.78
N LYS A 50 34.06 9.60 -10.59
CA LYS A 50 32.92 10.52 -10.40
C LYS A 50 33.23 11.92 -10.92
N ALA A 51 34.47 12.40 -10.72
CA ALA A 51 34.91 13.70 -11.18
C ALA A 51 34.91 13.82 -12.71
N GLU A 52 35.38 12.80 -13.42
CA GLU A 52 35.32 12.75 -14.89
C GLU A 52 33.87 12.69 -15.40
N LEU A 53 33.02 11.88 -14.77
CA LEU A 53 31.60 11.80 -15.14
C LEU A 53 30.86 13.12 -14.92
N LEU A 54 31.16 13.85 -13.85
CA LEU A 54 30.66 15.22 -13.63
C LEU A 54 31.18 16.18 -14.70
N ALA A 55 32.47 16.16 -15.00
CA ALA A 55 33.08 17.02 -16.02
C ALA A 55 32.52 16.76 -17.43
N GLN A 56 32.09 15.53 -17.70
CA GLN A 56 31.45 15.13 -18.97
C GLN A 56 29.92 15.31 -18.98
N SER A 57 29.32 15.86 -17.91
CA SER A 57 27.86 15.98 -17.75
C SER A 57 27.13 14.62 -17.91
N LYS A 58 27.75 13.55 -17.41
CA LYS A 58 27.13 12.21 -17.29
C LYS A 58 26.48 12.01 -15.92
N ILE A 59 26.90 12.80 -14.93
CA ILE A 59 26.24 12.94 -13.63
C ILE A 59 25.83 14.40 -13.50
N GLU A 60 24.58 14.62 -13.12
CA GLU A 60 24.03 15.94 -12.85
C GLU A 60 23.36 15.92 -11.47
N TYR A 61 23.56 16.97 -10.68
CA TYR A 61 22.78 17.17 -9.46
C TYR A 61 21.49 17.88 -9.83
N LEU A 62 20.37 17.31 -9.41
CA LEU A 62 19.08 17.97 -9.55
C LEU A 62 19.00 19.13 -8.56
N ASP A 63 18.49 20.26 -9.03
CA ASP A 63 18.22 21.42 -8.17
C ASP A 63 16.88 21.28 -7.43
N ASP A 64 16.62 22.19 -6.49
CA ASP A 64 15.41 22.18 -5.69
C ASP A 64 14.14 22.46 -6.51
N SER A 65 14.23 22.81 -7.80
CA SER A 65 13.04 23.10 -8.62
C SER A 65 12.12 21.89 -8.74
N ILE A 66 12.68 20.68 -8.81
CA ILE A 66 11.91 19.43 -8.89
C ILE A 66 11.19 19.16 -7.57
N ILE A 67 11.88 19.34 -6.44
CA ILE A 67 11.30 19.17 -5.11
C ILE A 67 10.20 20.22 -4.88
N ASN A 68 10.43 21.46 -5.29
CA ASN A 68 9.45 22.55 -5.18
C ASN A 68 8.24 22.35 -6.08
N ALA A 69 8.42 21.83 -7.29
CA ALA A 69 7.32 21.45 -8.18
C ALA A 69 6.48 20.33 -7.55
N TYR A 70 7.13 19.29 -7.03
CA TYR A 70 6.46 18.21 -6.31
C TYR A 70 5.68 18.72 -5.09
N LYS A 71 6.30 19.55 -4.24
CA LYS A 71 5.61 20.15 -3.08
C LYS A 71 4.40 20.97 -3.49
N SER A 72 4.49 21.71 -4.60
CA SER A 72 3.38 22.50 -5.12
C SER A 72 2.18 21.64 -5.54
N GLU A 73 2.43 20.48 -6.16
CA GLU A 73 1.38 19.51 -6.48
C GLU A 73 0.71 18.94 -5.23
N VAL A 74 1.50 18.59 -4.20
CA VAL A 74 0.97 18.11 -2.91
C VAL A 74 0.13 19.20 -2.22
N ILE A 75 0.62 20.44 -2.20
CA ILE A 75 -0.11 21.58 -1.63
C ILE A 75 -1.43 21.82 -2.38
N SER A 76 -1.42 21.74 -3.72
CA SER A 76 -2.63 21.86 -4.53
C SER A 76 -3.65 20.74 -4.25
N LEU A 77 -3.16 19.50 -4.08
CA LEU A 77 -3.96 18.33 -3.78
C LEU A 77 -4.64 18.43 -2.39
N VAL A 78 -3.89 18.82 -1.37
CA VAL A 78 -4.35 18.89 0.03
C VAL A 78 -5.12 20.18 0.31
N LYS A 79 -4.72 21.28 -0.34
CA LYS A 79 -5.15 22.66 -0.09
C LYS A 79 -4.70 23.16 1.29
N ASP A 80 -5.58 23.63 2.14
CA ASP A 80 -5.29 24.06 3.51
C ASP A 80 -5.61 22.96 4.52
N ILE A 81 -4.81 22.82 5.58
CA ILE A 81 -5.21 22.04 6.76
C ILE A 81 -5.92 23.01 7.72
N PRO A 82 -7.18 22.74 8.12
CA PRO A 82 -7.87 23.63 9.02
C PRO A 82 -7.20 23.66 10.39
N ALA A 83 -7.16 24.84 11.01
CA ALA A 83 -6.70 24.98 12.38
C ALA A 83 -7.57 24.11 13.31
N SER A 84 -6.92 23.35 14.18
CA SER A 84 -7.55 22.49 15.19
C SER A 84 -6.59 22.24 16.34
N ASP A 85 -7.09 21.69 17.45
CA ASP A 85 -6.27 21.23 18.58
C ASP A 85 -5.69 19.82 18.36
N LEU A 86 -5.65 19.33 17.11
CA LEU A 86 -5.08 18.03 16.78
C LEU A 86 -3.57 18.04 17.02
N LYS A 87 -3.08 17.08 17.78
CA LYS A 87 -1.64 16.85 18.01
C LYS A 87 -1.17 15.60 17.32
N VAL A 88 -0.09 15.71 16.54
CA VAL A 88 0.46 14.60 15.76
C VAL A 88 1.87 14.24 16.21
N VAL A 89 2.19 12.95 16.26
CA VAL A 89 3.57 12.47 16.32
C VAL A 89 3.92 11.85 14.98
N PHE A 90 5.03 12.28 14.40
CA PHE A 90 5.50 11.83 13.10
C PHE A 90 6.87 11.13 13.22
N THR A 91 7.02 10.00 12.54
CA THR A 91 8.31 9.33 12.37
C THR A 91 8.52 8.90 10.91
N SER A 92 9.74 9.02 10.41
CA SER A 92 10.13 8.48 9.11
C SER A 92 10.88 7.15 9.21
N LEU A 93 11.07 6.62 10.42
CA LEU A 93 11.85 5.40 10.66
C LEU A 93 13.25 5.47 10.01
N HIS A 94 13.97 6.59 10.22
CA HIS A 94 15.25 6.93 9.59
C HIS A 94 15.18 7.21 8.06
N GLY A 95 13.98 7.30 7.51
CA GLY A 95 13.70 7.46 6.10
C GLY A 95 13.82 8.86 5.52
N THR A 96 13.56 8.95 4.22
CA THR A 96 13.75 10.11 3.36
C THR A 96 12.64 11.16 3.42
N SER A 97 11.61 10.96 4.24
CA SER A 97 10.43 11.84 4.27
C SER A 97 10.57 13.09 5.16
N VAL A 98 11.49 13.08 6.15
CA VAL A 98 11.74 14.21 7.08
C VAL A 98 12.17 15.51 6.41
N PRO A 99 12.97 15.53 5.33
CA PRO A 99 13.28 16.78 4.64
C PRO A 99 12.08 17.44 3.93
N ILE A 100 10.99 16.71 3.66
CA ILE A 100 9.89 17.20 2.81
C ILE A 100 8.60 17.40 3.60
N ILE A 101 8.22 16.46 4.47
CA ILE A 101 6.93 16.50 5.18
C ILE A 101 6.79 17.72 6.10
N PRO A 102 7.78 18.08 6.95
CA PRO A 102 7.73 19.30 7.77
C PRO A 102 7.50 20.57 6.95
N GLU A 103 8.21 20.74 5.82
CA GLU A 103 8.03 21.91 4.95
C GLU A 103 6.63 21.95 4.33
N LEU A 104 6.08 20.79 3.97
CA LEU A 104 4.70 20.69 3.50
C LEU A 104 3.71 21.07 4.59
N LEU A 105 3.85 20.52 5.81
CA LEU A 105 2.94 20.83 6.92
C LEU A 105 2.95 22.31 7.27
N ASP A 106 4.12 22.94 7.28
CA ASP A 106 4.26 24.39 7.47
C ASP A 106 3.54 25.18 6.36
N ALA A 107 3.75 24.82 5.09
CA ALA A 107 3.07 25.45 3.96
C ALA A 107 1.55 25.24 3.96
N LEU A 108 1.08 24.18 4.59
CA LEU A 108 -0.33 23.81 4.76
C LEU A 108 -0.95 24.40 6.04
N ASN A 109 -0.22 25.22 6.80
CA ASN A 109 -0.60 25.85 8.06
C ASN A 109 -0.83 24.88 9.24
N PHE A 110 -0.15 23.74 9.26
CA PHE A 110 -0.22 22.77 10.36
C PHE A 110 1.11 22.68 11.11
N THR A 111 1.12 23.15 12.37
CA THR A 111 2.33 23.21 13.21
C THR A 111 2.24 22.39 14.49
N GLN A 112 1.10 21.73 14.75
CA GLN A 112 0.86 20.94 15.97
C GLN A 112 1.37 19.50 15.81
N TYR A 113 2.65 19.35 15.48
CA TYR A 113 3.29 18.04 15.39
C TYR A 113 4.67 17.99 16.06
N GLU A 114 5.05 16.79 16.48
CA GLU A 114 6.39 16.48 16.96
C GLU A 114 6.98 15.37 16.09
N VAL A 115 8.25 15.54 15.71
CA VAL A 115 9.01 14.50 15.02
C VAL A 115 9.75 13.65 16.05
N VAL A 116 9.72 12.33 15.92
CA VAL A 116 10.53 11.41 16.73
C VAL A 116 12.00 11.63 16.39
N LYS A 117 12.72 12.35 17.25
CA LYS A 117 14.05 12.90 16.95
C LYS A 117 15.08 11.82 16.67
N GLU A 118 14.99 10.71 17.39
CA GLU A 118 15.85 9.53 17.25
C GLU A 118 15.74 8.91 15.86
N GLN A 119 14.55 8.98 15.25
CA GLN A 119 14.24 8.42 13.93
C GLN A 119 14.24 9.46 12.81
N ALA A 120 14.59 10.72 13.11
CA ALA A 120 14.65 11.81 12.14
C ALA A 120 16.03 11.96 11.47
N ILE A 121 17.00 11.16 11.89
CA ILE A 121 18.38 11.18 11.41
C ILE A 121 18.61 9.94 10.55
N PRO A 122 19.17 10.07 9.32
CA PRO A 122 19.51 8.92 8.51
C PRO A 122 20.43 7.95 9.24
N ASP A 123 20.03 6.68 9.33
CA ASP A 123 20.77 5.59 9.94
C ASP A 123 20.60 4.34 9.07
N GLY A 124 21.69 3.90 8.42
CA GLY A 124 21.66 2.76 7.51
C GLY A 124 21.48 1.41 8.21
N ASP A 125 21.73 1.36 9.52
CA ASP A 125 21.57 0.15 10.35
C ASP A 125 20.21 0.12 11.07
N PHE A 126 19.38 1.17 10.92
CA PHE A 126 18.06 1.32 11.54
C PHE A 126 18.05 1.03 13.06
N THR A 127 19.07 1.50 13.78
CA THR A 127 19.39 1.03 15.15
C THR A 127 18.31 1.27 16.20
N SER A 128 17.35 2.18 15.94
CA SER A 128 16.26 2.48 16.87
C SER A 128 15.02 1.59 16.71
N VAL A 129 14.97 0.73 15.69
CA VAL A 129 13.82 -0.14 15.39
C VAL A 129 14.26 -1.56 15.08
N LYS A 130 13.38 -2.54 15.34
CA LYS A 130 13.58 -3.91 14.86
C LYS A 130 13.21 -4.06 13.39
N SER A 131 12.24 -3.28 12.94
CA SER A 131 11.67 -3.28 11.60
C SER A 131 11.27 -1.85 11.25
N ALA A 132 11.77 -1.33 10.12
CA ALA A 132 11.40 -0.02 9.60
C ALA A 132 10.12 -0.12 8.73
N ASN A 133 9.16 -0.94 9.15
CA ASN A 133 7.94 -1.22 8.43
C ASN A 133 6.73 -0.61 9.15
N PRO A 134 6.02 0.37 8.58
CA PRO A 134 4.87 1.00 9.22
C PRO A 134 3.64 0.06 9.34
N GLU A 135 3.75 -1.17 8.86
CA GLU A 135 2.77 -2.25 9.10
C GLU A 135 2.94 -2.89 10.49
N ASP A 136 4.14 -2.84 11.05
CA ASP A 136 4.49 -3.48 12.31
C ASP A 136 4.19 -2.56 13.48
N HIS A 137 3.46 -3.07 14.49
CA HIS A 137 3.12 -2.27 15.66
C HIS A 137 4.36 -1.75 16.41
N GLU A 138 5.44 -2.53 16.44
CA GLU A 138 6.71 -2.19 17.10
C GLU A 138 7.41 -1.00 16.44
N ALA A 139 7.15 -0.71 15.15
CA ALA A 139 7.69 0.47 14.49
C ALA A 139 7.20 1.78 15.13
N PHE A 140 6.07 1.73 15.84
CA PHE A 140 5.49 2.88 16.53
C PHE A 140 5.95 3.03 17.99
N ASP A 141 6.78 2.14 18.54
CA ASP A 141 7.10 2.14 19.98
C ASP A 141 7.63 3.48 20.50
N LEU A 142 8.56 4.11 19.76
CA LEU A 142 9.07 5.44 20.09
C LEU A 142 7.99 6.52 19.91
N ALA A 143 7.21 6.46 18.83
CA ALA A 143 6.12 7.39 18.60
C ALA A 143 5.04 7.32 19.69
N VAL A 144 4.76 6.11 20.23
CA VAL A 144 3.87 5.88 21.37
C VAL A 144 4.41 6.53 22.63
N ASN A 145 5.72 6.48 22.88
CA ASN A 145 6.33 7.17 24.02
C ASN A 145 6.20 8.70 23.91
N TYR A 146 6.44 9.25 22.72
CA TYR A 146 6.21 10.67 22.44
C TYR A 146 4.74 11.04 22.65
N ALA A 147 3.82 10.26 22.08
CA ALA A 147 2.39 10.52 22.18
C ALA A 147 1.88 10.50 23.63
N LYS A 148 2.40 9.62 24.49
CA LYS A 148 2.10 9.63 25.93
C LYS A 148 2.61 10.89 26.63
N ALA A 149 3.77 11.39 26.23
CA ALA A 149 4.39 12.58 26.84
C ALA A 149 3.70 13.88 26.41
N SER A 150 3.33 14.02 25.14
CA SER A 150 2.70 15.23 24.58
C SER A 150 1.17 15.19 24.54
N ASN A 151 0.59 14.03 24.92
CA ASN A 151 -0.84 13.71 24.77
C ASN A 151 -1.29 13.91 23.31
N ALA A 152 -0.56 13.31 22.37
CA ALA A 152 -0.88 13.37 20.96
C ALA A 152 -2.10 12.50 20.62
N ASP A 153 -2.85 12.90 19.59
CA ASP A 153 -4.07 12.22 19.13
C ASP A 153 -3.79 11.20 18.02
N LEU A 154 -2.79 11.47 17.17
CA LEU A 154 -2.49 10.67 15.98
C LEU A 154 -0.98 10.47 15.82
N LEU A 155 -0.58 9.23 15.57
CA LEU A 155 0.78 8.86 15.27
C LEU A 155 0.85 8.42 13.80
N ILE A 156 1.88 8.85 13.09
CA ILE A 156 2.07 8.56 11.69
C ILE A 156 3.50 8.09 11.46
N ALA A 157 3.67 6.97 10.75
CA ALA A 157 4.96 6.44 10.35
C ALA A 157 5.01 6.28 8.82
N THR A 158 6.13 6.69 8.20
CA THR A 158 6.47 6.28 6.83
C THR A 158 7.59 5.26 6.83
N ASP A 159 7.64 4.42 5.80
CA ASP A 159 8.81 3.55 5.56
C ASP A 159 10.02 4.35 5.02
N PRO A 160 11.23 3.74 4.93
CA PRO A 160 12.46 4.46 4.66
C PRO A 160 12.50 5.21 3.32
N ASP A 161 11.85 4.71 2.28
CA ASP A 161 11.74 5.38 0.99
C ASP A 161 10.42 6.12 0.76
N ALA A 162 9.60 6.23 1.81
CA ALA A 162 8.38 7.03 1.87
C ALA A 162 7.32 6.64 0.83
N ASP A 163 7.24 5.34 0.49
CA ASP A 163 6.20 4.79 -0.37
C ASP A 163 5.05 4.15 0.45
N ARG A 164 5.24 3.92 1.75
CA ARG A 164 4.19 3.42 2.67
C ARG A 164 3.93 4.35 3.83
N MET A 165 2.70 4.30 4.33
CA MET A 165 2.25 5.07 5.49
C MET A 165 1.32 4.26 6.39
N GLY A 166 1.63 4.21 7.69
CA GLY A 166 0.78 3.65 8.74
C GLY A 166 0.37 4.69 9.77
N ILE A 167 -0.77 4.47 10.45
CA ILE A 167 -1.26 5.33 11.52
C ILE A 167 -1.68 4.58 12.77
N VAL A 168 -1.59 5.27 13.91
CA VAL A 168 -2.17 4.84 15.19
C VAL A 168 -2.94 6.01 15.78
N ALA A 169 -4.22 5.83 16.11
CA ALA A 169 -4.99 6.83 16.84
C ALA A 169 -4.88 6.60 18.35
N HIS A 170 -4.69 7.67 19.12
CA HIS A 170 -4.67 7.63 20.57
C HIS A 170 -5.98 8.24 21.11
N VAL A 171 -6.87 7.39 21.60
CA VAL A 171 -8.24 7.75 22.02
C VAL A 171 -8.49 7.13 23.38
N ASP A 172 -8.97 7.92 24.35
CA ASP A 172 -9.30 7.48 25.71
C ASP A 172 -8.18 6.66 26.40
N GLY A 173 -6.92 7.06 26.18
CA GLY A 173 -5.74 6.38 26.75
C GLY A 173 -5.37 5.06 26.07
N LYS A 174 -6.01 4.72 24.94
CA LYS A 174 -5.77 3.51 24.15
C LYS A 174 -5.19 3.84 22.78
N PHE A 175 -4.31 2.96 22.30
CA PHE A 175 -3.71 3.05 20.97
C PHE A 175 -4.46 2.11 20.02
N HIS A 176 -5.07 2.68 18.99
CA HIS A 176 -5.82 1.99 17.96
C HIS A 176 -4.98 1.95 16.68
N TYR A 177 -4.44 0.77 16.37
CA TYR A 177 -3.65 0.54 15.17
C TYR A 177 -4.58 0.29 13.99
N PHE A 178 -4.27 0.94 12.86
CA PHE A 178 -5.05 0.78 11.63
C PHE A 178 -4.27 -0.06 10.63
N ASN A 179 -4.95 -1.04 10.04
CA ASN A 179 -4.37 -1.81 8.94
C ASN A 179 -4.45 -1.01 7.61
N GLY A 180 -3.70 -1.43 6.60
CA GLY A 180 -3.66 -0.71 5.32
C GLY A 180 -5.01 -0.64 4.58
N ASN A 181 -5.88 -1.62 4.76
CA ASN A 181 -7.24 -1.59 4.19
C ASN A 181 -8.10 -0.50 4.85
N GLN A 182 -8.01 -0.35 6.17
CA GLN A 182 -8.77 0.65 6.94
C GLN A 182 -8.32 2.07 6.57
N ILE A 183 -7.01 2.30 6.52
CA ILE A 183 -6.43 3.59 6.11
C ILE A 183 -6.85 3.91 4.67
N GLY A 184 -6.75 2.93 3.76
CA GLY A 184 -7.19 3.07 2.38
C GLY A 184 -8.68 3.41 2.25
N ALA A 185 -9.54 2.77 3.06
CA ALA A 185 -10.98 3.05 3.10
C ALA A 185 -11.29 4.46 3.63
N LEU A 186 -10.61 4.91 4.69
CA LEU A 186 -10.73 6.26 5.23
C LEU A 186 -10.34 7.32 4.20
N LEU A 187 -9.17 7.14 3.56
CA LEU A 187 -8.67 8.05 2.54
C LEU A 187 -9.56 8.07 1.32
N LEU A 188 -10.00 6.90 0.82
CA LEU A 188 -10.94 6.84 -0.30
C LEU A 188 -12.26 7.54 0.02
N HIS A 189 -12.83 7.27 1.21
CA HIS A 189 -14.05 7.92 1.65
C HIS A 189 -13.89 9.45 1.67
N TYR A 190 -12.77 9.95 2.21
CA TYR A 190 -12.46 11.36 2.24
C TYR A 190 -12.28 11.96 0.84
N ARG A 191 -11.51 11.30 -0.03
CA ARG A 191 -11.29 11.70 -1.43
C ARG A 191 -12.58 11.77 -2.22
N ILE A 192 -13.50 10.84 -2.03
CA ILE A 192 -14.83 10.87 -2.66
C ILE A 192 -15.58 12.15 -2.27
N GLN A 193 -15.50 12.58 -1.01
CA GLN A 193 -16.14 13.82 -0.57
C GLN A 193 -15.48 15.05 -1.17
N SER A 194 -14.15 15.09 -1.25
CA SER A 194 -13.40 16.24 -1.76
C SER A 194 -13.39 16.36 -3.29
N THR A 195 -13.80 15.30 -4.01
CA THR A 195 -13.77 15.23 -5.49
C THR A 195 -15.16 15.19 -6.13
N LYS A 196 -16.23 15.56 -5.41
CA LYS A 196 -17.62 15.50 -5.92
C LYS A 196 -17.86 16.25 -7.24
N THR A 197 -17.06 17.26 -7.55
CA THR A 197 -17.15 18.06 -8.78
C THR A 197 -16.47 17.42 -9.98
N ILE A 198 -15.71 16.33 -9.79
CA ILE A 198 -15.06 15.60 -10.87
C ILE A 198 -16.06 14.60 -11.47
N GLU A 199 -16.20 14.59 -12.79
CA GLU A 199 -17.04 13.64 -13.52
C GLU A 199 -16.29 12.33 -13.79
N ASN A 200 -17.01 11.23 -14.07
CA ASN A 200 -16.43 9.93 -14.45
C ASN A 200 -15.31 9.45 -13.50
N ARG A 201 -15.54 9.56 -12.20
CA ARG A 201 -14.54 9.26 -11.17
C ARG A 201 -14.20 7.78 -11.13
N ALA A 202 -12.90 7.49 -11.05
CA ALA A 202 -12.38 6.15 -10.88
C ALA A 202 -11.42 6.06 -9.70
N ALA A 203 -11.52 4.95 -8.97
CA ALA A 203 -10.52 4.51 -8.01
C ALA A 203 -9.97 3.14 -8.43
N VAL A 204 -8.75 2.83 -7.99
CA VAL A 204 -8.06 1.58 -8.37
C VAL A 204 -7.55 0.87 -7.12
N LYS A 205 -7.71 -0.43 -7.02
CA LYS A 205 -7.15 -1.24 -5.93
C LYS A 205 -6.53 -2.54 -6.42
N SER A 206 -5.66 -3.13 -5.61
CA SER A 206 -5.16 -4.47 -5.88
C SER A 206 -6.29 -5.52 -5.72
N ILE A 207 -6.19 -6.65 -6.43
CA ILE A 207 -7.13 -7.77 -6.30
C ILE A 207 -7.15 -8.39 -4.89
N VAL A 208 -6.14 -8.13 -4.07
CA VAL A 208 -6.03 -8.60 -2.67
C VAL A 208 -6.24 -7.47 -1.65
N THR A 209 -6.72 -6.32 -2.10
CA THR A 209 -7.22 -5.24 -1.24
C THR A 209 -8.71 -5.43 -0.93
N SER A 210 -9.09 -5.17 0.32
CA SER A 210 -10.45 -5.34 0.88
C SER A 210 -11.55 -4.77 -0.02
N ASP A 211 -12.72 -5.41 0.00
CA ASP A 211 -13.88 -4.94 -0.77
C ASP A 211 -14.66 -3.83 -0.07
N LEU A 212 -14.30 -3.45 1.17
CA LEU A 212 -14.85 -2.27 1.83
C LEU A 212 -14.72 -1.01 0.95
N GLY A 213 -13.53 -0.77 0.38
CA GLY A 213 -13.34 0.39 -0.49
C GLY A 213 -14.14 0.31 -1.80
N ARG A 214 -14.40 -0.91 -2.32
CA ARG A 214 -15.31 -1.10 -3.44
C ARG A 214 -16.74 -0.69 -3.07
N LYS A 215 -17.24 -1.14 -1.92
CA LYS A 215 -18.57 -0.76 -1.40
C LYS A 215 -18.71 0.76 -1.22
N ILE A 216 -17.68 1.40 -0.65
CA ILE A 216 -17.62 2.85 -0.49
C ILE A 216 -17.70 3.55 -1.85
N ALA A 217 -16.88 3.15 -2.83
CA ALA A 217 -16.83 3.76 -4.15
C ALA A 217 -18.16 3.61 -4.90
N GLU A 218 -18.69 2.39 -4.99
CA GLU A 218 -19.91 2.09 -5.74
C GLU A 218 -21.13 2.82 -5.17
N ALA A 219 -21.25 2.89 -3.84
CA ALA A 219 -22.32 3.65 -3.17
C ALA A 219 -22.25 5.17 -3.42
N ASN A 220 -21.12 5.69 -3.90
CA ASN A 220 -20.91 7.11 -4.17
C ASN A 220 -20.69 7.39 -5.67
N ASN A 221 -21.12 6.48 -6.56
CA ASN A 221 -20.98 6.61 -8.02
C ASN A 221 -19.52 6.83 -8.46
N VAL A 222 -18.59 6.08 -7.87
CA VAL A 222 -17.19 6.00 -8.28
C VAL A 222 -16.90 4.59 -8.77
N LYS A 223 -16.32 4.48 -9.96
CA LYS A 223 -15.97 3.17 -10.52
C LYS A 223 -14.70 2.65 -9.84
N MET A 224 -14.79 1.48 -9.19
CA MET A 224 -13.62 0.79 -8.63
C MET A 224 -13.08 -0.25 -9.61
N PHE A 225 -11.81 -0.11 -10.00
CA PHE A 225 -11.08 -1.05 -10.84
C PHE A 225 -10.15 -1.92 -9.99
N ASP A 226 -10.18 -3.24 -10.20
CA ASP A 226 -9.17 -4.12 -9.63
C ASP A 226 -8.00 -4.26 -10.61
N VAL A 227 -6.79 -4.34 -10.07
CA VAL A 227 -5.56 -4.67 -10.81
C VAL A 227 -4.75 -5.71 -10.04
N LEU A 228 -3.78 -6.35 -10.68
CA LEU A 228 -2.88 -7.27 -9.98
C LEU A 228 -2.08 -6.55 -8.88
N THR A 229 -1.60 -7.29 -7.88
CA THR A 229 -0.72 -6.76 -6.83
C THR A 229 0.58 -6.19 -7.42
N GLY A 230 0.95 -5.01 -6.96
CA GLY A 230 2.08 -4.20 -7.41
C GLY A 230 1.60 -2.89 -8.00
N PHE A 231 2.00 -1.77 -7.38
CA PHE A 231 1.56 -0.43 -7.77
C PHE A 231 1.80 -0.05 -9.25
N LYS A 232 2.73 -0.71 -9.93
CA LYS A 232 2.91 -0.59 -11.39
C LYS A 232 1.61 -0.81 -12.17
N PHE A 233 0.75 -1.72 -11.73
CA PHE A 233 -0.53 -1.97 -12.42
C PHE A 233 -1.55 -0.86 -12.16
N ILE A 234 -1.46 -0.18 -11.02
CA ILE A 234 -2.23 1.05 -10.74
C ILE A 234 -1.73 2.18 -11.66
N ALA A 235 -0.42 2.34 -11.80
CA ALA A 235 0.18 3.31 -12.71
C ALA A 235 -0.19 3.06 -14.18
N GLU A 236 -0.14 1.82 -14.64
CA GLU A 236 -0.59 1.42 -15.99
C GLU A 236 -2.07 1.76 -16.21
N LYS A 237 -2.92 1.53 -15.19
CA LYS A 237 -4.34 1.86 -15.27
C LYS A 237 -4.58 3.37 -15.34
N ILE A 238 -3.78 4.17 -14.63
CA ILE A 238 -3.82 5.64 -14.73
C ILE A 238 -3.43 6.11 -16.13
N ALA A 239 -2.35 5.57 -16.71
CA ALA A 239 -1.96 5.88 -18.08
C ALA A 239 -3.05 5.52 -19.10
N GLN A 240 -3.78 4.42 -18.88
CA GLN A 240 -4.96 4.06 -19.68
C GLN A 240 -6.09 5.08 -19.55
N PHE A 241 -6.33 5.63 -18.34
CA PHE A 241 -7.32 6.67 -18.14
C PHE A 241 -6.94 7.98 -18.83
N GLU A 242 -5.68 8.40 -18.72
CA GLU A 242 -5.17 9.62 -19.35
C GLU A 242 -5.20 9.54 -20.89
N SER A 243 -4.88 8.38 -21.45
CA SER A 243 -4.91 8.17 -22.91
C SER A 243 -6.32 8.05 -23.48
N SER A 244 -7.24 7.39 -22.76
CA SER A 244 -8.62 7.18 -23.22
C SER A 244 -9.56 8.32 -22.87
N LEU A 245 -9.21 9.14 -21.87
CA LEU A 245 -10.07 10.16 -21.25
C LEU A 245 -11.40 9.61 -20.72
N ALA A 246 -11.49 8.29 -20.51
CA ALA A 246 -12.72 7.63 -20.11
C ALA A 246 -13.06 7.84 -18.63
N TYR A 247 -12.04 8.05 -17.79
CA TYR A 247 -12.17 8.19 -16.35
C TYR A 247 -11.22 9.24 -15.79
N ASN A 248 -11.64 9.89 -14.71
CA ASN A 248 -10.78 10.75 -13.91
C ASN A 248 -10.38 10.02 -12.63
N TYR A 249 -9.07 9.79 -12.47
CA TYR A 249 -8.52 9.15 -11.28
C TYR A 249 -8.73 10.03 -10.04
N ILE A 250 -9.19 9.42 -8.94
CA ILE A 250 -9.33 10.13 -7.66
C ILE A 250 -8.54 9.51 -6.50
N PHE A 251 -8.21 8.21 -6.58
CA PHE A 251 -7.50 7.48 -5.53
C PHE A 251 -7.08 6.08 -5.99
N GLY A 252 -5.97 5.58 -5.45
CA GLY A 252 -5.44 4.26 -5.74
C GLY A 252 -4.64 3.76 -4.57
N TYR A 253 -4.80 2.47 -4.23
CA TYR A 253 -4.18 1.92 -3.04
C TYR A 253 -4.04 0.40 -3.05
N GLU A 254 -3.13 -0.07 -2.20
CA GLU A 254 -2.92 -1.48 -1.89
C GLU A 254 -3.05 -1.68 -0.36
N GLU A 255 -3.45 -2.87 0.04
CA GLU A 255 -3.56 -3.28 1.44
C GLU A 255 -2.22 -3.24 2.20
N SER A 256 -1.11 -3.30 1.47
CA SER A 256 0.27 -3.18 1.97
C SER A 256 0.69 -1.73 2.23
N TYR A 257 -0.22 -0.93 2.81
CA TYR A 257 0.03 0.41 3.32
C TYR A 257 0.48 1.45 2.27
N GLY A 258 0.14 1.20 1.01
CA GLY A 258 0.52 2.03 -0.13
C GLY A 258 -0.65 2.76 -0.73
N TYR A 259 -0.56 4.08 -0.87
CA TYR A 259 -1.66 4.90 -1.39
C TYR A 259 -1.14 6.03 -2.30
N MET A 260 -2.01 6.50 -3.18
CA MET A 260 -1.78 7.67 -4.02
C MET A 260 -3.11 8.38 -4.28
N ALA A 261 -3.20 9.64 -3.87
CA ALA A 261 -4.39 10.48 -4.00
C ALA A 261 -4.38 11.39 -5.25
N GLY A 262 -3.20 11.78 -5.73
CA GLY A 262 -2.98 12.58 -6.92
C GLY A 262 -2.06 11.86 -7.92
N PRO A 263 -2.41 11.81 -9.22
CA PRO A 263 -1.66 11.08 -10.23
C PRO A 263 -0.56 11.95 -10.85
N PHE A 264 0.13 12.80 -10.09
CA PHE A 264 1.33 13.52 -10.58
C PHE A 264 2.62 12.71 -10.35
N VAL A 265 2.51 11.58 -9.64
CA VAL A 265 3.52 10.50 -9.58
C VAL A 265 2.90 9.19 -10.10
N ARG A 266 3.70 8.12 -10.16
CA ARG A 266 3.29 6.80 -10.69
C ARG A 266 3.69 5.65 -9.75
N ASP A 267 3.92 5.94 -8.48
CA ASP A 267 4.15 4.96 -7.44
C ASP A 267 3.36 5.35 -6.19
N LYS A 268 3.38 4.49 -5.16
CA LYS A 268 2.87 4.85 -3.85
C LYS A 268 3.63 6.05 -3.32
N ASP A 269 2.94 6.90 -2.57
CA ASP A 269 3.51 8.17 -2.14
C ASP A 269 2.96 8.52 -0.77
N ALA A 270 3.73 8.19 0.27
CA ALA A 270 3.36 8.54 1.64
C ALA A 270 3.37 10.06 1.84
N VAL A 271 4.23 10.78 1.12
CA VAL A 271 4.47 12.22 1.32
C VAL A 271 3.24 13.05 0.95
N GLN A 272 2.45 12.63 -0.05
CA GLN A 272 1.16 13.26 -0.34
C GLN A 272 0.02 12.81 0.61
N ILE A 273 0.17 11.66 1.27
CA ILE A 273 -0.89 11.05 2.08
C ILE A 273 -0.82 11.51 3.54
N VAL A 274 0.38 11.72 4.10
CA VAL A 274 0.58 12.26 5.45
C VAL A 274 -0.19 13.58 5.69
N PRO A 275 -0.01 14.63 4.88
CA PRO A 275 -0.78 15.86 5.05
C PRO A 275 -2.28 15.67 4.81
N LEU A 276 -2.67 14.74 3.93
CA LEU A 276 -4.08 14.46 3.64
C LEU A 276 -4.79 13.77 4.83
N ILE A 277 -4.14 12.81 5.50
CA ILE A 277 -4.71 12.16 6.68
C ILE A 277 -4.75 13.11 7.88
N ILE A 278 -3.75 14.00 8.02
CA ILE A 278 -3.76 15.07 9.02
C ILE A 278 -4.91 16.03 8.76
N LYS A 279 -5.17 16.39 7.50
CA LYS A 279 -6.32 17.23 7.14
C LYS A 279 -7.65 16.60 7.60
N LEU A 280 -7.87 15.33 7.27
CA LEU A 280 -9.05 14.59 7.73
C LEU A 280 -9.15 14.59 9.26
N ALA A 281 -8.04 14.29 9.95
CA ALA A 281 -8.01 14.26 11.40
C ALA A 281 -8.31 15.63 12.05
N SER A 282 -7.81 16.72 11.47
CA SER A 282 -8.07 18.09 11.94
C SER A 282 -9.54 18.49 11.75
N GLU A 283 -10.15 18.11 10.63
CA GLU A 283 -11.58 18.32 10.38
C GLU A 283 -12.43 17.55 11.41
N LEU A 284 -12.10 16.28 11.66
CA LEU A 284 -12.78 15.46 12.68
C LEU A 284 -12.59 16.04 14.09
N LYS A 285 -11.38 16.51 14.43
CA LYS A 285 -11.08 17.12 15.73
C LYS A 285 -11.98 18.34 15.99
N ASN A 286 -12.21 19.18 14.97
CA ASN A 286 -13.11 20.32 15.06
C ASN A 286 -14.58 19.91 15.26
N GLU A 287 -14.95 18.71 14.82
CA GLU A 287 -16.25 18.09 15.07
C GLU A 287 -16.32 17.32 16.41
N GLN A 288 -15.26 17.37 17.23
CA GLN A 288 -15.11 16.57 18.46
C GLN A 288 -15.18 15.06 18.20
N ARG A 289 -14.70 14.63 17.03
CA ARG A 289 -14.65 13.24 16.57
C ARG A 289 -13.20 12.83 16.33
N THR A 290 -12.98 11.52 16.27
CA THR A 290 -11.69 10.90 16.00
C THR A 290 -11.70 10.12 14.69
N ILE A 291 -10.53 9.73 14.20
CA ILE A 291 -10.45 8.80 13.05
C ILE A 291 -11.13 7.46 13.37
N VAL A 292 -11.10 7.01 14.64
CA VAL A 292 -11.80 5.79 15.07
C VAL A 292 -13.31 5.94 14.87
N ASP A 293 -13.89 7.08 15.25
CA ASP A 293 -15.31 7.36 15.03
C ASP A 293 -15.66 7.35 13.54
N GLN A 294 -14.83 7.98 12.71
CA GLN A 294 -15.03 7.98 11.26
C GLN A 294 -14.95 6.58 10.65
N MET A 295 -14.08 5.71 11.18
CA MET A 295 -13.99 4.32 10.75
C MET A 295 -15.23 3.52 11.17
N ASN A 296 -15.73 3.73 12.39
CA ASN A 296 -16.95 3.11 12.89
C ASN A 296 -18.19 3.50 12.06
N ASP A 297 -18.27 4.77 11.62
CA ASP A 297 -19.33 5.23 10.71
C ASP A 297 -19.25 4.54 9.34
N ILE A 298 -18.03 4.37 8.81
CA ILE A 298 -17.80 3.63 7.57
C ILE A 298 -18.29 2.18 7.72
N TYR A 299 -17.91 1.49 8.80
CA TYR A 299 -18.35 0.11 9.05
C TYR A 299 -19.86 0.01 9.21
N SER A 300 -20.47 0.91 9.96
CA SER A 300 -21.92 0.93 10.19
C SER A 300 -22.69 1.08 8.88
N LYS A 301 -22.13 1.80 7.89
CA LYS A 301 -22.78 2.05 6.61
C LYS A 301 -22.49 1.01 5.53
N TYR A 302 -21.26 0.49 5.48
CA TYR A 302 -20.78 -0.32 4.35
C TYR A 302 -20.44 -1.77 4.72
N GLY A 303 -20.50 -2.12 6.00
CA GLY A 303 -20.15 -3.44 6.53
C GLY A 303 -18.81 -3.44 7.28
N HIS A 304 -18.74 -4.22 8.35
CA HIS A 304 -17.54 -4.38 9.18
C HIS A 304 -16.63 -5.45 8.60
N TYR A 305 -15.79 -5.06 7.64
CA TYR A 305 -14.77 -5.94 7.07
C TYR A 305 -13.60 -6.07 8.04
N GLN A 306 -13.11 -7.30 8.21
CA GLN A 306 -11.91 -7.62 8.96
C GLN A 306 -10.97 -8.40 8.06
N GLU A 307 -9.68 -8.05 8.11
CA GLU A 307 -8.65 -8.67 7.28
C GLU A 307 -7.58 -9.37 8.09
N LYS A 308 -7.07 -10.47 7.52
CA LYS A 308 -5.92 -11.20 8.04
C LYS A 308 -5.03 -11.63 6.88
N LEU A 309 -3.73 -11.63 7.13
CA LEU A 309 -2.72 -12.13 6.20
C LEU A 309 -1.90 -13.20 6.91
N PHE A 310 -1.79 -14.37 6.29
CA PHE A 310 -0.78 -15.37 6.65
C PHE A 310 0.29 -15.41 5.56
N SER A 311 1.53 -15.60 5.97
CA SER A 311 2.68 -15.76 5.08
C SER A 311 3.46 -17.00 5.52
N HIS A 312 3.41 -18.04 4.70
CA HIS A 312 4.12 -19.30 4.94
C HIS A 312 5.36 -19.37 4.08
N THR A 313 6.50 -19.67 4.69
CA THR A 313 7.76 -19.93 3.99
C THR A 313 8.09 -21.40 4.13
N PHE A 314 8.33 -22.08 3.01
CA PHE A 314 8.73 -23.48 2.97
C PHE A 314 10.16 -23.54 2.44
N GLU A 315 11.13 -23.90 3.27
CA GLU A 315 12.54 -23.86 2.87
C GLU A 315 12.90 -24.94 1.84
N GLY A 316 13.93 -24.65 1.03
CA GLY A 316 14.50 -25.60 0.07
C GLY A 316 13.68 -25.81 -1.22
N GLN A 317 14.18 -26.68 -2.09
CA GLN A 317 13.50 -27.03 -3.35
C GLN A 317 12.17 -27.76 -3.10
N GLU A 318 12.10 -28.57 -2.04
CA GLU A 318 10.87 -29.26 -1.63
C GLU A 318 9.76 -28.27 -1.27
N GLY A 319 10.10 -27.11 -0.70
CA GLY A 319 9.14 -26.05 -0.40
C GLY A 319 8.47 -25.44 -1.63
N LYS A 320 9.22 -25.23 -2.72
CA LYS A 320 8.62 -24.76 -3.99
C LYS A 320 7.64 -25.78 -4.57
N ALA A 321 8.06 -27.04 -4.62
CA ALA A 321 7.20 -28.13 -5.10
C ALA A 321 5.94 -28.30 -4.23
N HIS A 322 6.06 -28.09 -2.92
CA HIS A 322 4.92 -28.11 -2.00
C HIS A 322 3.92 -26.99 -2.29
N ILE A 323 4.40 -25.75 -2.51
CA ILE A 323 3.54 -24.62 -2.90
C ILE A 323 2.86 -24.87 -4.25
N GLU A 324 3.61 -25.36 -5.24
CA GLU A 324 3.06 -25.72 -6.55
C GLU A 324 1.96 -26.78 -6.43
N LYS A 325 2.16 -27.78 -5.55
CA LYS A 325 1.16 -28.80 -5.25
C LYS A 325 -0.11 -28.20 -4.62
N ILE A 326 0.02 -27.32 -3.62
CA ILE A 326 -1.14 -26.63 -3.01
C ILE A 326 -1.95 -25.91 -4.09
N MET A 327 -1.29 -25.13 -4.95
CA MET A 327 -1.97 -24.38 -6.00
C MET A 327 -2.56 -25.30 -7.08
N HIS A 328 -1.87 -26.39 -7.43
CA HIS A 328 -2.37 -27.37 -8.38
C HIS A 328 -3.62 -28.08 -7.87
N ASP A 329 -3.59 -28.60 -6.64
CA ASP A 329 -4.71 -29.35 -6.05
C ASP A 329 -5.98 -28.47 -5.99
N ASN A 330 -5.80 -27.22 -5.56
CA ASN A 330 -6.89 -26.25 -5.48
C ASN A 330 -7.40 -25.78 -6.86
N ARG A 331 -6.57 -25.83 -7.91
CA ARG A 331 -7.03 -25.61 -9.30
C ARG A 331 -7.73 -26.81 -9.90
N ALA A 332 -7.28 -28.01 -9.58
CA ALA A 332 -7.84 -29.24 -10.12
C ALA A 332 -9.24 -29.50 -9.55
N HIS A 333 -9.47 -29.17 -8.28
CA HIS A 333 -10.74 -29.34 -7.61
C HIS A 333 -11.04 -28.16 -6.69
N PHE A 334 -11.85 -27.20 -7.17
CA PHE A 334 -12.30 -26.10 -6.32
C PHE A 334 -13.15 -26.63 -5.16
N PRO A 335 -12.82 -26.30 -3.89
CA PRO A 335 -13.65 -26.65 -2.76
C PRO A 335 -15.02 -25.96 -2.86
N SER A 336 -16.09 -26.68 -2.56
CA SER A 336 -17.43 -26.10 -2.45
C SER A 336 -17.64 -25.30 -1.16
N GLU A 337 -16.78 -25.54 -0.16
CA GLU A 337 -16.81 -24.93 1.16
C GLU A 337 -15.40 -24.87 1.75
N ILE A 338 -15.08 -23.79 2.47
CA ILE A 338 -13.82 -23.61 3.21
C ILE A 338 -14.17 -23.09 4.60
N ALA A 339 -13.77 -23.79 5.66
CA ALA A 339 -14.05 -23.42 7.05
C ALA A 339 -15.54 -23.04 7.31
N GLY A 340 -16.47 -23.88 6.83
CA GLY A 340 -17.91 -23.61 6.97
C GLY A 340 -18.48 -22.57 5.98
N GLN A 341 -17.65 -21.89 5.19
CA GLN A 341 -18.08 -20.85 4.26
C GLN A 341 -18.27 -21.42 2.85
N LYS A 342 -19.49 -21.35 2.31
CA LYS A 342 -19.79 -21.81 0.95
C LYS A 342 -19.09 -20.95 -0.10
N VAL A 343 -18.31 -21.58 -0.98
CA VAL A 343 -17.68 -20.91 -2.12
C VAL A 343 -18.72 -20.64 -3.20
N ILE A 344 -18.94 -19.36 -3.53
CA ILE A 344 -19.92 -18.94 -4.55
C ILE A 344 -19.25 -18.56 -5.87
N ARG A 345 -17.96 -18.22 -5.86
CA ARG A 345 -17.17 -17.91 -7.05
C ARG A 345 -15.70 -18.16 -6.80
N VAL A 346 -15.00 -18.61 -7.83
CA VAL A 346 -13.52 -18.70 -7.83
C VAL A 346 -12.97 -17.90 -8.99
N ASP A 347 -12.04 -16.99 -8.72
CA ASP A 347 -11.27 -16.29 -9.75
C ASP A 347 -9.88 -16.94 -9.85
N ASP A 348 -9.58 -17.58 -10.98
CA ASP A 348 -8.22 -18.06 -11.29
C ASP A 348 -7.55 -17.09 -12.27
N TYR A 349 -6.63 -16.30 -11.74
CA TYR A 349 -5.91 -15.28 -12.51
C TYR A 349 -4.85 -15.90 -13.43
N LEU A 350 -4.45 -17.15 -13.22
CA LEU A 350 -3.52 -17.85 -14.10
C LEU A 350 -4.23 -18.35 -15.37
N ALA A 351 -5.43 -18.91 -15.16
CA ALA A 351 -6.35 -19.28 -16.24
C ALA A 351 -7.11 -18.07 -16.84
N GLN A 352 -7.03 -16.90 -16.20
CA GLN A 352 -7.79 -15.69 -16.55
C GLN A 352 -9.29 -15.97 -16.66
N THR A 353 -9.82 -16.80 -15.75
CA THR A 353 -11.19 -17.27 -15.77
C THR A 353 -11.82 -17.14 -14.39
N SER A 354 -13.05 -16.65 -14.35
CA SER A 354 -13.90 -16.61 -13.16
C SER A 354 -14.99 -17.66 -13.30
N TYR A 355 -15.14 -18.48 -12.28
CA TYR A 355 -16.05 -19.62 -12.20
C TYR A 355 -17.15 -19.31 -11.19
N ALA A 356 -18.40 -19.20 -11.63
CA ALA A 356 -19.55 -18.93 -10.76
C ALA A 356 -20.80 -19.64 -11.28
N ASP A 357 -21.57 -20.29 -10.41
CA ASP A 357 -22.85 -20.94 -10.72
C ASP A 357 -22.80 -21.89 -11.93
N GLY A 358 -21.68 -22.60 -12.11
CA GLY A 358 -21.45 -23.51 -13.24
C GLY A 358 -21.17 -22.82 -14.58
N SER A 359 -20.98 -21.50 -14.58
CA SER A 359 -20.60 -20.70 -15.74
C SER A 359 -19.16 -20.19 -15.62
N GLU A 360 -18.55 -19.93 -16.78
CA GLU A 360 -17.20 -19.37 -16.90
C GLU A 360 -17.26 -17.99 -17.55
N SER A 361 -16.46 -17.06 -17.04
CA SER A 361 -16.28 -15.74 -17.64
C SER A 361 -14.81 -15.33 -17.66
N LYS A 362 -14.43 -14.52 -18.65
CA LYS A 362 -13.04 -14.09 -18.82
C LYS A 362 -12.68 -12.99 -17.83
N ILE A 363 -11.53 -13.13 -17.17
CA ILE A 363 -10.88 -12.07 -16.40
C ILE A 363 -9.96 -11.28 -17.34
N ASP A 364 -10.18 -9.97 -17.44
CA ASP A 364 -9.39 -9.07 -18.29
C ASP A 364 -8.24 -8.40 -17.50
N LEU A 365 -7.38 -9.24 -16.91
CA LEU A 365 -6.15 -8.84 -16.22
C LEU A 365 -5.00 -9.72 -16.70
N PRO A 366 -3.73 -9.28 -16.61
CA PRO A 366 -2.59 -10.14 -16.92
C PRO A 366 -2.60 -11.43 -16.09
N LYS A 367 -1.90 -12.46 -16.58
CA LYS A 367 -1.78 -13.72 -15.85
C LYS A 367 -1.00 -13.53 -14.55
N ALA A 368 -1.50 -14.11 -13.48
CA ALA A 368 -0.80 -14.21 -12.20
C ALA A 368 -1.16 -15.52 -11.51
N ASP A 369 -0.21 -16.13 -10.81
CA ASP A 369 -0.49 -17.31 -10.00
C ASP A 369 -1.25 -16.91 -8.73
N VAL A 370 -2.56 -16.73 -8.87
CA VAL A 370 -3.47 -16.34 -7.78
C VAL A 370 -4.78 -17.08 -7.94
N LEU A 371 -5.27 -17.66 -6.84
CA LEU A 371 -6.64 -18.16 -6.71
C LEU A 371 -7.37 -17.30 -5.68
N LYS A 372 -8.55 -16.80 -6.04
CA LYS A 372 -9.40 -16.04 -5.11
C LYS A 372 -10.76 -16.69 -4.98
N PHE A 373 -11.10 -17.13 -3.77
CA PHE A 373 -12.37 -17.75 -3.43
C PHE A 373 -13.28 -16.70 -2.80
N HIS A 374 -14.50 -16.57 -3.32
CA HIS A 374 -15.49 -15.61 -2.84
C HIS A 374 -16.61 -16.36 -2.10
N PHE A 375 -17.06 -15.73 -1.03
CA PHE A 375 -18.16 -16.14 -0.16
C PHE A 375 -19.20 -15.01 -0.15
N GLU A 376 -20.38 -15.25 0.44
CA GLU A 376 -21.41 -14.20 0.56
C GLU A 376 -20.94 -13.00 1.40
N ASN A 377 -20.10 -13.26 2.40
CA ASN A 377 -19.61 -12.29 3.38
C ASN A 377 -18.15 -11.88 3.18
N GLY A 378 -17.48 -12.27 2.10
CA GLY A 378 -16.08 -11.90 1.89
C GLY A 378 -15.34 -12.75 0.88
N TRP A 379 -14.03 -12.78 0.98
CA TRP A 379 -13.17 -13.56 0.11
C TRP A 379 -11.85 -13.93 0.79
N ILE A 380 -11.20 -14.97 0.25
CA ILE A 380 -9.80 -15.28 0.52
C ILE A 380 -9.01 -15.41 -0.79
N ALA A 381 -7.71 -15.17 -0.74
CA ALA A 381 -6.83 -15.36 -1.90
C ALA A 381 -5.52 -16.05 -1.53
N LEU A 382 -5.17 -17.09 -2.29
CA LEU A 382 -3.87 -17.75 -2.27
C LEU A 382 -2.97 -17.16 -3.34
N ARG A 383 -1.77 -16.73 -2.94
CA ARG A 383 -0.79 -16.11 -3.84
C ARG A 383 0.64 -16.54 -3.48
N PRO A 384 1.25 -17.44 -4.25
CA PRO A 384 2.68 -17.70 -4.19
C PRO A 384 3.51 -16.46 -4.51
N SER A 385 4.71 -16.40 -3.93
CA SER A 385 5.78 -15.52 -4.37
C SER A 385 6.40 -16.10 -5.65
N GLY A 386 6.73 -15.24 -6.62
CA GLY A 386 7.38 -15.65 -7.85
C GLY A 386 8.89 -15.92 -7.70
N THR A 387 9.50 -15.41 -6.64
CA THR A 387 10.96 -15.45 -6.43
C THR A 387 11.37 -16.25 -5.19
N GLU A 388 10.56 -16.19 -4.14
CA GLU A 388 10.80 -16.85 -2.86
C GLU A 388 9.91 -18.10 -2.71
N PRO A 389 10.33 -19.15 -1.98
CA PRO A 389 9.48 -20.29 -1.66
C PRO A 389 8.50 -19.93 -0.53
N LYS A 390 7.65 -18.95 -0.81
CA LYS A 390 6.71 -18.32 0.13
C LYS A 390 5.34 -18.24 -0.52
N ILE A 391 4.28 -18.51 0.23
CA ILE A 391 2.89 -18.35 -0.21
C ILE A 391 2.11 -17.55 0.83
N LYS A 392 1.28 -16.64 0.35
CA LYS A 392 0.42 -15.80 1.18
C LYS A 392 -1.04 -16.23 1.06
N LEU A 393 -1.73 -16.24 2.20
CA LEU A 393 -3.19 -16.36 2.29
C LEU A 393 -3.75 -15.03 2.80
N TYR A 394 -4.43 -14.31 1.91
CA TYR A 394 -5.14 -13.08 2.21
C TYR A 394 -6.58 -13.40 2.56
N ILE A 395 -7.13 -12.76 3.58
CA ILE A 395 -8.49 -12.98 4.07
C ILE A 395 -9.14 -11.62 4.28
N SER A 396 -10.35 -11.43 3.75
CA SER A 396 -11.18 -10.23 3.99
C SER A 396 -12.64 -10.67 4.13
N MET A 397 -13.15 -10.62 5.36
CA MET A 397 -14.47 -11.16 5.72
C MET A 397 -15.25 -10.16 6.55
N ILE A 398 -16.57 -10.11 6.35
CA ILE A 398 -17.50 -9.49 7.28
C ILE A 398 -17.77 -10.51 8.39
N THR A 399 -17.16 -10.29 9.55
CA THR A 399 -17.24 -11.16 10.73
C THR A 399 -16.88 -10.36 11.98
N ASP A 400 -17.38 -10.81 13.14
CA ASP A 400 -17.00 -10.27 14.45
C ASP A 400 -15.76 -10.98 15.04
N ASP A 401 -15.41 -12.17 14.51
CA ASP A 401 -14.26 -12.96 14.95
C ASP A 401 -13.42 -13.43 13.76
N ILE A 402 -12.63 -12.51 13.20
CA ILE A 402 -11.68 -12.87 12.15
C ILE A 402 -10.58 -13.80 12.66
N ALA A 403 -10.23 -13.76 13.94
CA ALA A 403 -9.09 -14.51 14.46
C ALA A 403 -9.32 -16.02 14.37
N SER A 404 -10.48 -16.50 14.84
CA SER A 404 -10.83 -17.92 14.76
C SER A 404 -11.05 -18.37 13.31
N LEU A 405 -11.88 -17.62 12.57
CA LEU A 405 -12.23 -18.00 11.19
C LEU A 405 -11.00 -18.03 10.27
N ALA A 406 -10.10 -17.05 10.42
CA ALA A 406 -8.88 -16.98 9.62
C ALA A 406 -7.94 -18.17 9.89
N GLU A 407 -7.85 -18.63 11.14
CA GLU A 407 -7.06 -19.81 11.50
C GLU A 407 -7.64 -21.09 10.89
N GLU A 408 -8.96 -21.28 10.96
CA GLU A 408 -9.62 -22.42 10.31
C GLU A 408 -9.42 -22.41 8.79
N MET A 409 -9.56 -21.24 8.15
CA MET A 409 -9.28 -21.07 6.72
C MET A 409 -7.81 -21.36 6.39
N ASN A 410 -6.88 -20.93 7.24
CA ASN A 410 -5.46 -21.21 7.07
C ASN A 410 -5.15 -22.72 7.13
N GLN A 411 -5.71 -23.41 8.11
CA GLN A 411 -5.54 -24.85 8.27
C GLN A 411 -6.12 -25.65 7.09
N ALA A 412 -7.17 -25.15 6.43
CA ALA A 412 -7.75 -25.81 5.26
C ALA A 412 -6.79 -25.95 4.06
N PHE A 413 -5.73 -25.13 3.99
CA PHE A 413 -4.77 -25.16 2.89
C PHE A 413 -3.37 -25.66 3.27
N PHE A 414 -2.97 -25.50 4.54
CA PHE A 414 -1.58 -25.69 4.95
C PHE A 414 -1.36 -26.81 5.98
N ASN A 415 -2.41 -27.53 6.41
CA ASN A 415 -2.30 -28.68 7.32
C ASN A 415 -2.37 -30.04 6.61
#